data_AF-A0A6B3FEZ4-F1
#
_entry.id   AF-A0A6B3FEZ4-F1
#
_cell.length_a   1.000
_cell.length_b   1.000
_cell.length_c   1.000
_cell.angle_alpha   90.00
_cell.angle_beta   90.00
_cell.angle_gamma   90.00
#
_symmetry.space_group_name_H-M   'P 1'
#
loop_
_entity.id
_entity.type
_entity.pdbx_description
1 polymer ?
#
loop_
_entity_poly.entity_id
_entity_poly.type
_entity_poly.pdbx_seq_one_letter_code
_entity_poly.pdbx_strand_id
1 'polypeptide(L)'
;LTRTDSRTGQLYDTSGHMVWIGERTRQMDGAHIEFASKVRNPIGIKLGPTTTVDEALGYVDRLDPEREPGRLTFIVRMGADKVRDKLPELVEKVTASGATVAWVTDPMHGNTF
;
A
#
# COMPACT_ATOMS: atom_id res chain seq x y z
N LEU A 1 14.11 -12.43 1.11
CA LEU A 1 14.16 -13.90 1.18
C LEU A 1 13.24 -14.46 0.09
N THR A 2 13.46 -14.03 -1.16
CA THR A 2 12.50 -14.30 -2.25
C THR A 2 12.74 -15.68 -2.86
N ARG A 3 11.66 -16.44 -3.04
CA ARG A 3 11.69 -17.80 -3.61
C ARG A 3 10.59 -17.94 -4.66
N THR A 4 10.83 -18.82 -5.62
CA THR A 4 9.83 -19.25 -6.58
C THR A 4 8.98 -20.34 -5.96
N ASP A 5 7.66 -20.14 -5.93
CA ASP A 5 6.71 -21.17 -5.55
C ASP A 5 6.73 -22.30 -6.59
N SER A 6 6.90 -23.55 -6.14
CA SER A 6 7.10 -24.70 -7.02
C SER A 6 5.84 -25.14 -7.78
N ARG A 7 4.65 -24.66 -7.38
CA ARG A 7 3.36 -25.04 -7.98
C ARG A 7 2.90 -24.02 -9.02
N THR A 8 3.18 -22.75 -8.79
CA THR A 8 2.68 -21.61 -9.58
C THR A 8 3.77 -20.91 -10.38
N GLY A 9 5.05 -21.10 -10.03
CA GLY A 9 6.17 -20.36 -10.61
C GLY A 9 6.24 -18.89 -10.19
N GLN A 10 5.35 -18.44 -9.29
CA GLN A 10 5.30 -17.05 -8.84
C GLN A 10 6.35 -16.77 -7.75
N LEU A 11 6.79 -15.52 -7.66
CA LEU A 11 7.75 -15.09 -6.65
C LEU A 11 7.03 -14.72 -5.36
N TYR A 12 7.51 -15.21 -4.22
CA TYR A 12 7.08 -14.79 -2.89
C TYR A 12 8.30 -14.39 -2.07
N ASP A 13 8.22 -13.29 -1.33
CA ASP A 13 9.17 -13.03 -0.24
C ASP A 13 8.77 -13.88 0.96
N THR A 14 9.58 -14.89 1.29
CA THR A 14 9.30 -15.82 2.38
C THR A 14 9.83 -15.31 3.73
N SER A 15 10.13 -14.01 3.84
CA SER A 15 10.51 -13.36 5.10
C SER A 15 9.30 -13.08 6.00
N GLY A 16 8.12 -12.92 5.41
CA GLY A 16 6.86 -12.67 6.10
C GLY A 16 5.68 -12.93 5.17
N HIS A 17 4.54 -13.33 5.73
CA HIS A 17 3.34 -13.61 4.93
C HIS A 17 2.86 -12.37 4.18
N MET A 18 2.83 -11.24 4.88
CA MET A 18 2.50 -9.92 4.36
C MET A 18 3.69 -9.00 4.63
N VAL A 19 4.02 -8.16 3.65
CA VAL A 19 5.10 -7.18 3.75
C VAL A 19 4.55 -5.79 3.42
N TRP A 20 5.13 -4.75 4.01
CA TRP A 20 4.69 -3.38 3.74
C TRP A 20 5.84 -2.44 3.39
N ILE A 21 5.49 -1.39 2.65
CA ILE A 21 6.39 -0.30 2.27
C ILE A 21 6.17 0.86 3.23
N GLY A 22 7.25 1.35 3.82
CA GLY A 22 7.23 2.45 4.79
C GLY A 22 7.08 3.82 4.12
N GLU A 23 6.64 4.81 4.89
CA GLU A 23 6.43 6.19 4.41
C GLU A 23 7.68 6.80 3.75
N ARG A 24 8.87 6.44 4.22
CA ARG A 24 10.14 7.02 3.76
C ARG A 24 10.70 6.30 2.52
N THR A 25 10.08 5.20 2.11
CA THR A 25 10.58 4.31 1.06
C THR A 25 9.54 4.03 -0.03
N ARG A 26 8.45 4.80 -0.09
CA ARG A 26 7.33 4.62 -1.03
C ARG A 26 7.44 5.45 -2.32
N GLN A 27 8.64 5.83 -2.74
CA GLN A 27 8.82 6.55 -4.00
C GLN A 27 8.30 5.67 -5.16
N MET A 28 7.46 6.24 -6.05
CA MET A 28 6.75 5.47 -7.09
C MET A 28 7.70 4.63 -7.95
N ASP A 29 8.80 5.24 -8.40
CA ASP A 29 9.83 4.58 -9.21
C ASP A 29 10.97 3.99 -8.36
N GLY A 30 10.77 3.88 -7.05
CA GLY A 30 11.75 3.42 -6.09
C GLY A 30 11.84 1.89 -6.01
N ALA A 31 12.99 1.39 -5.54
CA ALA A 31 13.29 -0.04 -5.46
C ALA A 31 12.29 -0.85 -4.61
N HIS A 32 11.68 -0.25 -3.58
CA HIS A 32 10.73 -0.96 -2.72
C HIS A 32 9.39 -1.19 -3.44
N ILE A 33 8.92 -0.22 -4.22
CA ILE A 33 7.72 -0.36 -5.06
C ILE A 33 8.00 -1.37 -6.17
N GLU A 34 9.15 -1.28 -6.83
CA GLU A 34 9.57 -2.26 -7.84
C GLU A 34 9.56 -3.68 -7.26
N PHE A 35 10.22 -3.89 -6.13
CA PHE A 35 10.27 -5.19 -5.45
C PHE A 35 8.86 -5.70 -5.11
N ALA A 36 8.02 -4.89 -4.47
CA ALA A 36 6.68 -5.29 -4.05
C ALA A 36 5.78 -5.62 -5.26
N SER A 37 5.98 -4.96 -6.40
CA SER A 37 5.24 -5.24 -7.63
C SER A 37 5.55 -6.62 -8.24
N LYS A 38 6.68 -7.23 -7.88
CA LYS A 38 7.12 -8.52 -8.43
C LYS A 38 6.76 -9.71 -7.56
N VAL A 39 6.58 -9.51 -6.25
CA VAL A 39 6.24 -10.59 -5.32
C VAL A 39 4.73 -10.71 -5.14
N ARG A 40 4.25 -11.92 -4.85
CA ARG A 40 2.84 -12.27 -4.80
C ARG A 40 2.20 -12.14 -3.40
N ASN A 41 2.99 -11.90 -2.36
CA ASN A 41 2.50 -11.59 -1.02
C ASN A 41 1.40 -10.50 -1.03
N PRO A 42 0.43 -10.49 -0.11
CA PRO A 42 -0.33 -9.28 0.18
C PRO A 42 0.62 -8.14 0.54
N ILE A 43 0.36 -6.95 -0.02
CA ILE A 43 1.23 -5.78 0.11
C ILE A 43 0.52 -4.69 0.89
N GLY A 44 1.21 -4.13 1.88
CA GLY A 44 0.81 -2.91 2.55
C GLY A 44 1.64 -1.72 2.11
N ILE A 45 1.06 -0.53 2.18
CA ILE A 45 1.80 0.71 1.97
C ILE A 45 1.31 1.77 2.94
N LYS A 46 2.27 2.46 3.58
CA LYS A 46 1.97 3.57 4.50
C LYS A 46 1.53 4.79 3.70
N LEU A 47 0.41 5.40 4.09
CA LEU A 47 -0.06 6.67 3.57
C LEU A 47 0.01 7.74 4.67
N GLY A 48 0.86 8.73 4.46
CA GLY A 48 1.06 9.87 5.34
C GLY A 48 0.12 11.04 5.05
N PRO A 49 0.21 12.13 5.82
CA PRO A 49 -0.62 13.32 5.62
C PRO A 49 -0.33 14.09 4.33
N THR A 50 0.75 13.75 3.61
CA THR A 50 1.14 14.37 2.33
C THR A 50 0.76 13.52 1.12
N THR A 51 0.18 12.33 1.32
CA THR A 51 -0.27 11.47 0.22
C THR A 51 -1.34 12.18 -0.61
N THR A 52 -1.15 12.19 -1.93
CA THR A 52 -2.15 12.72 -2.88
C THR A 52 -3.01 11.58 -3.45
N VAL A 53 -4.15 11.95 -4.06
CA VAL A 53 -5.00 11.00 -4.80
C VAL A 53 -4.22 10.31 -5.92
N ASP A 54 -3.45 11.08 -6.70
CA ASP A 54 -2.67 10.54 -7.83
C ASP A 54 -1.60 9.54 -7.36
N GLU A 55 -0.94 9.81 -6.23
CA GLU A 55 -0.02 8.85 -5.62
C GLU A 55 -0.76 7.57 -5.21
N ALA A 56 -1.91 7.69 -4.53
CA ALA A 56 -2.69 6.54 -4.09
C ALA A 56 -3.15 5.68 -5.27
N LEU A 57 -3.68 6.28 -6.34
CA LEU A 57 -4.09 5.58 -7.55
C LEU A 57 -2.91 4.93 -8.26
N GLY A 58 -1.78 5.64 -8.36
CA GLY A 58 -0.55 5.07 -8.92
C GLY A 58 -0.06 3.84 -8.16
N TYR A 59 -0.22 3.81 -6.83
CA TYR A 59 0.09 2.61 -6.05
C TYR A 59 -0.86 1.45 -6.35
N VAL A 60 -2.16 1.71 -6.57
CA VAL A 60 -3.10 0.66 -7.00
C VAL A 60 -2.64 0.09 -8.33
N ASP A 61 -2.34 0.94 -9.32
CA ASP A 61 -1.91 0.48 -10.65
C ASP A 61 -0.61 -0.32 -10.60
N ARG A 62 0.32 0.08 -9.74
CA ARG A 62 1.64 -0.55 -9.66
C ARG A 62 1.66 -1.85 -8.85
N LEU A 63 0.84 -1.95 -7.80
CA LEU A 63 0.90 -3.04 -6.81
C LEU A 63 -0.29 -4.00 -6.89
N ASP A 64 -1.41 -3.55 -7.45
CA ASP A 64 -2.65 -4.30 -7.66
C ASP A 64 -3.26 -4.01 -9.05
N PRO A 65 -2.53 -4.33 -10.14
CA PRO A 65 -2.98 -4.04 -11.50
C PRO A 65 -4.27 -4.80 -11.87
N GLU A 66 -4.50 -5.97 -11.28
CA GLU A 66 -5.67 -6.81 -11.53
C GLU A 66 -6.86 -6.52 -10.59
N ARG A 67 -6.74 -5.50 -9.71
CA ARG A 67 -7.77 -5.13 -8.72
C ARG A 67 -8.23 -6.31 -7.87
N GLU A 68 -7.29 -7.12 -7.40
CA GLU A 68 -7.58 -8.33 -6.64
C GLU A 68 -7.91 -7.99 -5.18
N PRO A 69 -9.11 -8.35 -4.68
CA PRO A 69 -9.47 -8.11 -3.29
C PRO A 69 -8.45 -8.71 -2.31
N GLY A 70 -7.94 -7.86 -1.41
CA GLY A 70 -6.95 -8.27 -0.40
C GLY A 70 -5.50 -8.25 -0.87
N ARG A 71 -5.21 -7.94 -2.15
CA ARG A 71 -3.84 -7.75 -2.64
C ARG A 71 -3.16 -6.55 -2.02
N LEU A 72 -3.85 -5.41 -1.95
CA LEU A 72 -3.30 -4.14 -1.47
C LEU A 72 -4.00 -3.62 -0.22
N THR A 73 -3.20 -3.21 0.76
CA THR A 73 -3.66 -2.57 1.99
C THR A 73 -3.07 -1.16 2.12
N PHE A 74 -3.93 -0.16 2.24
CA PHE A 74 -3.54 1.21 2.59
C PHE A 74 -3.52 1.38 4.10
N ILE A 75 -2.32 1.64 4.64
CA ILE A 75 -2.07 1.81 6.08
C ILE A 75 -1.94 3.30 6.38
N VAL A 76 -3.04 3.91 6.83
CA VAL A 76 -3.20 5.35 7.00
C VAL A 76 -2.59 5.82 8.32
N ARG A 77 -1.65 6.76 8.27
CA ARG A 77 -0.91 7.29 9.45
C ARG A 77 -0.87 8.82 9.49
N MET A 78 -2.00 9.47 9.24
CA MET A 78 -2.06 10.92 9.00
C MET A 78 -1.88 11.80 10.24
N GLY A 79 -2.12 11.27 11.44
CA GLY A 79 -2.21 12.06 12.67
C GLY A 79 -3.66 12.42 13.03
N ALA A 80 -3.93 12.58 14.32
CA ALA A 80 -5.28 12.77 14.85
C ALA A 80 -5.93 14.10 14.41
N ASP A 81 -5.10 15.11 14.13
CA ASP A 81 -5.46 16.44 13.66
C ASP A 81 -5.83 16.46 12.17
N LYS A 82 -5.19 15.63 11.34
CA LYS A 82 -5.30 15.69 9.87
C LYS A 82 -6.20 14.63 9.24
N VAL A 83 -6.39 13.50 9.92
CA VAL A 83 -7.04 12.32 9.30
C VAL A 83 -8.48 12.62 8.82
N ARG A 84 -9.23 13.43 9.58
CA ARG A 84 -10.62 13.78 9.23
C ARG A 84 -10.73 14.64 7.98
N ASP A 85 -9.71 15.44 7.69
CA ASP A 85 -9.69 16.35 6.55
C ASP A 85 -9.11 15.69 5.30
N LYS A 86 -8.13 14.79 5.47
CA LYS A 86 -7.34 14.23 4.36
C LYS A 86 -7.80 12.87 3.89
N LEU A 87 -8.27 12.00 4.79
CA LEU A 87 -8.64 10.62 4.41
C LEU A 87 -9.88 10.53 3.52
N PRO A 88 -10.97 11.32 3.72
CA PRO A 88 -12.20 11.14 2.95
C PRO A 88 -12.00 11.23 1.44
N GLU A 89 -11.21 12.20 0.97
CA GLU A 89 -10.93 12.38 -0.47
C GLU A 89 -10.19 11.16 -1.06
N LEU A 90 -9.19 10.62 -0.36
CA LEU A 90 -8.48 9.42 -0.80
C LEU A 90 -9.42 8.22 -0.91
N VAL A 91 -10.25 8.00 0.12
CA VAL A 91 -11.21 6.88 0.13
C VAL A 91 -12.19 7.01 -1.03
N GLU A 92 -12.79 8.19 -1.23
CA GLU A 92 -13.74 8.44 -2.31
C GLU A 92 -13.13 8.12 -3.68
N LYS A 93 -11.94 8.67 -3.98
CA LYS A 93 -11.32 8.53 -5.30
C LYS A 93 -10.77 7.13 -5.56
N VAL A 94 -10.22 6.47 -4.55
CA VAL A 94 -9.77 5.07 -4.66
C VAL A 94 -10.97 4.13 -4.83
N THR A 95 -12.07 4.35 -4.12
CA THR A 95 -13.28 3.55 -4.31
C THR A 95 -13.87 3.79 -5.71
N ALA A 96 -13.89 5.04 -6.18
CA ALA A 96 -14.40 5.38 -7.51
C ALA A 96 -13.55 4.79 -8.66
N SER A 97 -12.26 4.49 -8.43
CA SER A 97 -11.41 3.83 -9.43
C SER A 97 -11.65 2.32 -9.57
N GLY A 98 -12.56 1.75 -8.76
CA GLY A 98 -12.87 0.32 -8.73
C GLY A 98 -11.86 -0.52 -7.94
N ALA A 99 -10.91 0.12 -7.25
CA ALA A 99 -9.93 -0.58 -6.42
C ALA A 99 -10.57 -1.18 -5.15
N THR A 100 -10.28 -2.44 -4.87
CA THR A 100 -10.77 -3.16 -3.68
C THR A 100 -9.67 -3.31 -2.62
N VAL A 101 -9.16 -2.18 -2.14
CA VAL A 101 -8.10 -2.15 -1.12
C VAL A 101 -8.67 -2.38 0.29
N ALA A 102 -7.84 -2.93 1.18
CA ALA A 102 -8.10 -2.88 2.61
C ALA A 102 -7.63 -1.54 3.20
N TRP A 103 -8.46 -0.90 4.02
CA TRP A 103 -8.10 0.31 4.76
C TRP A 103 -7.76 -0.04 6.21
N VAL A 104 -6.52 0.23 6.62
CA VAL A 104 -6.03 0.01 7.98
C VAL A 104 -5.58 1.33 8.57
N THR A 105 -5.94 1.58 9.83
CA THR A 105 -5.49 2.77 10.56
C THR A 105 -4.24 2.44 11.38
N ASP A 106 -3.18 3.24 11.20
CA ASP A 106 -2.00 3.32 12.06
C ASP A 106 -2.05 4.63 12.84
N PRO A 107 -2.64 4.63 14.05
CA PRO A 107 -2.81 5.84 14.85
C PRO A 107 -1.55 6.23 15.62
N MET A 108 -0.41 5.56 15.40
CA MET A 108 0.81 5.75 16.20
C MET A 108 1.79 6.69 15.49
N HIS A 109 2.21 6.33 14.27
CA HIS A 109 3.32 7.02 13.59
C HIS A 109 2.98 8.44 13.11
N GLY A 110 1.71 8.83 13.14
CA GLY A 110 1.25 10.19 12.86
C GLY A 110 1.22 11.11 14.09
N ASN A 111 1.44 10.57 15.29
CA ASN A 111 1.16 11.25 16.57
C ASN A 111 2.37 11.22 17.54
N THR A 112 3.59 11.11 17.02
CA THR A 112 4.83 11.16 17.83
C THR A 112 5.39 12.59 17.86
N PHE A 113 5.86 13.04 19.03
CA PHE A 113 6.41 14.38 19.28
C PHE A 113 7.77 14.33 19.97
#